data_AF-A0AAW0U5F7-F1
#
_entry.id   AF-A0AAW0U5F7-F1
#
_cell.length_a   1.000
_cell.length_b   1.000
_cell.length_c   1.000
_cell.angle_alpha   90.00
_cell.angle_beta   90.00
_cell.angle_gamma   90.00
#
_symmetry.space_group_name_H-M   'P 1'
#
loop_
_entity.id
_entity.type
_entity.pdbx_description
1 polymer ?
#
loop_
_entity_poly.entity_id
_entity_poly.type
_entity_poly.pdbx_seq_one_letter_code
_entity_poly.pdbx_strand_id
1 'polypeptide(L)'
;MASRDCQVCLESYDEEKRKPRCLSCGHTLCNSCIADCLSRGPLLCPFCRLAHAAPVTYASDVPVNYTVISLLQDASYPLASQRTEALLAEVKKEANEFTTSQLVTCNCRLTRLHDFQQRLNEQCSVHRVHVQALRSLVERHEGLLRDMTGRAEQAAAIITKGEEIRSMLESAQGKVNGATNLLEVTAAHEEDRRYKTTVTEWDAAAHHLLQSQVVAAARELEFVTAAALQAVVERSMSAATAAVTPTKAIQPPLLQEQVTEPGDTSQLVLEMVKQARLVGSSVWATTMKSGRPRRARVDQQGDHLFLSALQEGEPPLYSHTLPYEKVRGMVDEDYLMVFLEVSWGGQVQGRVNIKLTNAATRTRHFFYLCTGELGPSYGGTCLLEVENRGQPGERVWGGDYQANNGTGGVAMKGFTMGELTAQPVTAGLVASFCYGSDDHRKPSHFVVYTSDYPVTYEECPVGRVDQGLDLFRSVAKVSNVRDATVSDCGLVLLV
;
A
#
# COMPACT_ATOMS: atom_id res chain seq x y z
N MET A 1 -21.80 -67.89 -3.84
CA MET A 1 -22.55 -67.04 -2.90
C MET A 1 -23.12 -67.96 -1.83
N ALA A 2 -22.65 -67.86 -0.58
CA ALA A 2 -23.16 -68.70 0.51
C ALA A 2 -24.55 -68.21 0.91
N SER A 3 -25.57 -69.05 0.77
CA SER A 3 -26.94 -68.75 1.20
C SER A 3 -27.08 -68.96 2.71
N ARG A 4 -27.92 -68.14 3.37
CA ARG A 4 -28.25 -68.27 4.80
C ARG A 4 -29.25 -69.38 5.10
N ASP A 5 -29.83 -69.94 4.04
CA ASP A 5 -30.81 -71.02 4.12
C ASP A 5 -30.26 -72.28 3.46
N CYS A 6 -30.60 -73.43 4.04
CA CYS A 6 -30.28 -74.72 3.49
C CYS A 6 -30.98 -74.89 2.13
N GLN A 7 -30.23 -75.08 1.06
CA GLN A 7 -30.81 -75.17 -0.28
C GLN A 7 -31.56 -76.50 -0.55
N VAL A 8 -31.66 -77.38 0.44
CA VAL A 8 -32.44 -78.63 0.37
C VAL A 8 -33.81 -78.46 1.03
N CYS A 9 -33.86 -77.98 2.28
CA CYS A 9 -35.13 -77.75 2.99
C CYS A 9 -35.64 -76.31 2.87
N LEU A 10 -34.84 -75.40 2.32
CA LEU A 10 -35.10 -73.96 2.19
C LEU A 10 -35.32 -73.23 3.52
N GLU A 11 -34.83 -73.79 4.62
CA GLU A 11 -34.95 -73.20 5.94
C GLU A 11 -33.60 -72.66 6.44
N SER A 12 -33.66 -71.58 7.22
CA SER A 12 -32.49 -70.89 7.75
C SER A 12 -31.64 -71.79 8.62
N TYR A 13 -30.32 -71.63 8.47
CA TYR A 13 -29.35 -72.34 9.30
C TYR A 13 -29.38 -71.81 10.73
N ASP A 14 -29.15 -72.71 11.69
CA ASP A 14 -29.09 -72.43 13.13
C ASP A 14 -27.90 -73.16 13.77
N GLU A 15 -27.64 -72.96 15.06
CA GLU A 15 -26.49 -73.57 15.74
C GLU A 15 -26.71 -75.03 16.19
N GLU A 16 -27.95 -75.53 16.08
CA GLU A 16 -28.41 -76.81 16.64
C GLU A 16 -28.87 -77.78 15.53
N LYS A 17 -30.17 -77.76 15.20
CA LYS A 17 -30.83 -78.74 14.31
C LYS A 17 -30.49 -78.51 12.85
N ARG A 18 -30.33 -77.25 12.43
CA ARG A 18 -29.95 -76.88 11.06
C ARG A 18 -28.55 -76.29 11.00
N LYS A 19 -27.62 -76.86 11.75
CA LYS A 19 -26.20 -76.50 11.64
C LYS A 19 -25.67 -76.75 10.23
N PRO A 20 -25.04 -75.77 9.56
CA PRO A 20 -24.53 -75.92 8.20
C PRO A 20 -23.26 -76.79 8.21
N ARG A 21 -23.22 -77.83 7.38
CA ARG A 21 -22.12 -78.79 7.28
C ARG A 21 -21.68 -79.01 5.84
N CYS A 22 -20.37 -79.11 5.64
CA CYS A 22 -19.74 -79.16 4.33
C CYS A 22 -19.40 -80.60 3.94
N LEU A 23 -20.00 -81.09 2.86
CA LEU A 23 -19.63 -82.38 2.28
C LEU A 23 -18.23 -82.29 1.63
N SER A 24 -17.58 -83.43 1.40
CA SER A 24 -16.25 -83.51 0.77
C SER A 24 -16.20 -82.88 -0.63
N CYS A 25 -17.34 -82.76 -1.31
CA CYS A 25 -17.46 -82.07 -2.59
C CYS A 25 -17.58 -80.53 -2.47
N GLY A 26 -17.63 -79.98 -1.25
CA GLY A 26 -17.73 -78.54 -0.99
C GLY A 26 -19.16 -78.00 -0.83
N HIS A 27 -20.20 -78.79 -1.13
CA HIS A 27 -21.59 -78.35 -0.93
C HIS A 27 -22.00 -78.39 0.54
N THR A 28 -22.78 -77.40 0.95
CA THR A 28 -23.22 -77.25 2.35
C THR A 28 -24.69 -77.61 2.52
N LEU A 29 -25.00 -78.51 3.46
CA LEU A 29 -26.34 -78.92 3.84
C LEU A 29 -26.55 -78.74 5.34
N CYS A 30 -27.79 -78.64 5.80
CA CYS A 30 -28.06 -78.58 7.23
C CYS A 30 -28.00 -79.98 7.86
N ASN A 31 -27.71 -80.00 9.16
CA ASN A 31 -27.64 -81.20 10.00
C ASN A 31 -28.83 -82.16 9.77
N SER A 32 -30.05 -81.62 9.83
CA SER A 32 -31.29 -82.40 9.62
C SER A 32 -31.34 -83.05 8.23
N CYS A 33 -31.02 -82.31 7.16
CA CYS A 33 -31.07 -82.86 5.80
C CYS A 33 -30.01 -83.95 5.58
N ILE A 34 -28.84 -83.84 6.21
CA ILE A 34 -27.82 -84.90 6.14
C ILE A 34 -28.30 -86.17 6.85
N ALA A 35 -28.92 -86.03 8.03
CA ALA A 35 -29.51 -87.16 8.74
C ALA A 35 -30.61 -87.85 7.93
N ASP A 36 -31.47 -87.07 7.26
CA ASP A 36 -32.52 -87.61 6.39
C ASP A 36 -31.94 -88.34 5.17
N CYS A 37 -30.85 -87.84 4.56
CA CYS A 37 -30.16 -88.51 3.47
C CYS A 37 -29.56 -89.86 3.92
N LEU A 38 -28.96 -89.92 5.11
CA LEU A 38 -28.38 -91.15 5.66
C LEU A 38 -29.43 -92.22 5.94
N SER A 39 -30.66 -91.83 6.32
CA SER A 39 -31.77 -92.78 6.54
C SER A 39 -32.20 -93.52 5.26
N ARG A 40 -31.82 -93.01 4.08
CA ARG A 40 -32.19 -93.55 2.76
C ARG A 40 -31.06 -94.32 2.07
N GLY A 41 -29.88 -94.38 2.68
CA GLY A 41 -28.70 -95.06 2.13
C GLY A 41 -27.40 -94.27 2.33
N PRO A 42 -26.32 -94.62 1.59
CA PRO A 42 -25.04 -93.93 1.73
C PRO A 42 -25.15 -92.45 1.33
N LEU A 43 -24.40 -91.59 2.03
CA LEU A 43 -24.51 -90.14 1.86
C LEU A 43 -23.98 -89.67 0.50
N LEU A 44 -24.91 -89.35 -0.40
CA LEU A 44 -24.66 -88.70 -1.68
C LEU A 44 -25.07 -87.24 -1.62
N CYS A 45 -24.25 -86.35 -2.19
CA CYS A 45 -24.60 -84.94 -2.31
C CYS A 45 -25.83 -84.76 -3.22
N PRO A 46 -26.93 -84.11 -2.79
CA PRO A 46 -28.10 -83.92 -3.64
C PRO A 46 -27.85 -83.05 -4.88
N PHE A 47 -26.84 -82.18 -4.82
CA PHE A 47 -26.54 -81.22 -5.88
C PHE A 47 -25.64 -81.80 -6.98
N CYS A 48 -24.57 -82.51 -6.60
CA CYS A 48 -23.60 -83.06 -7.56
C CYS A 48 -23.55 -84.60 -7.61
N ARG A 49 -24.33 -85.28 -6.76
CA ARG A 49 -24.45 -86.75 -6.65
C ARG A 49 -23.17 -87.50 -6.28
N LEU A 50 -22.09 -86.78 -5.98
CA LEU A 50 -20.84 -87.37 -5.47
C LEU A 50 -21.05 -87.97 -4.08
N ALA A 51 -20.50 -89.16 -3.87
CA ALA A 51 -20.47 -89.81 -2.56
C ALA A 51 -19.52 -89.07 -1.61
N HIS A 52 -19.89 -89.01 -0.34
CA HIS A 52 -18.98 -88.48 0.67
C HIS A 52 -17.75 -89.38 0.79
N ALA A 53 -16.56 -88.77 0.86
CA ALA A 53 -15.29 -89.50 0.74
C ALA A 53 -15.03 -90.47 1.92
N ALA A 54 -15.58 -90.18 3.10
CA ALA A 54 -15.49 -91.02 4.29
C ALA A 54 -16.86 -91.66 4.61
N PRO A 55 -16.91 -92.85 5.24
CA PRO A 55 -18.15 -93.40 5.75
C PRO A 55 -18.70 -92.51 6.87
N VAL A 56 -19.95 -92.06 6.70
CA VAL A 56 -20.66 -91.18 7.65
C VAL A 56 -21.76 -92.01 8.30
N THR A 57 -21.80 -92.03 9.63
CA THR A 57 -22.87 -92.73 10.38
C THR A 57 -23.88 -91.74 10.93
N TYR A 58 -23.41 -90.57 11.36
CA TYR A 58 -24.23 -89.47 11.87
C TYR A 58 -23.93 -88.17 11.14
N ALA A 59 -24.90 -87.27 11.06
CA ALA A 59 -24.72 -85.96 10.44
C ALA A 59 -23.59 -85.15 11.10
N SER A 60 -23.31 -85.38 12.39
CA SER A 60 -22.22 -84.79 13.15
C SER A 60 -20.82 -85.09 12.60
N ASP A 61 -20.67 -86.21 11.89
CA ASP A 61 -19.38 -86.68 11.39
C ASP A 61 -18.92 -85.86 10.17
N VAL A 62 -19.84 -85.10 9.56
CA VAL A 62 -19.54 -84.18 8.46
C VAL A 62 -19.09 -82.82 9.03
N PRO A 63 -17.96 -82.23 8.60
CA PRO A 63 -17.45 -80.99 9.18
C PRO A 63 -18.42 -79.80 9.10
N VAL A 64 -18.45 -78.96 10.15
CA VAL A 64 -19.26 -77.73 10.19
C VAL A 64 -18.67 -76.67 9.28
N ASN A 65 -19.53 -75.96 8.53
CA ASN A 65 -19.13 -74.80 7.74
C ASN A 65 -19.24 -73.51 8.57
N TYR A 66 -18.17 -73.18 9.29
CA TYR A 66 -18.12 -72.01 10.16
C TYR A 66 -18.23 -70.67 9.41
N THR A 67 -17.86 -70.62 8.13
CA THR A 67 -17.99 -69.40 7.31
C THR A 67 -19.45 -68.96 7.17
N VAL A 68 -20.38 -69.91 7.04
CA VAL A 68 -21.81 -69.60 6.98
C VAL A 68 -22.31 -69.13 8.35
N ILE A 69 -21.80 -69.69 9.45
CA ILE A 69 -22.15 -69.29 10.81
C ILE A 69 -21.71 -67.85 11.09
N SER A 70 -20.49 -67.47 10.73
CA SER A 70 -19.99 -66.09 10.89
C SER A 70 -20.87 -65.08 10.13
N LEU A 71 -21.30 -65.42 8.91
CA LEU A 71 -22.18 -64.56 8.10
C LEU A 71 -23.61 -64.40 8.66
N LEU A 72 -24.07 -65.30 9.53
CA LEU A 72 -25.34 -65.17 10.24
C LEU A 72 -25.21 -64.23 11.45
N GLN A 73 -24.06 -64.25 12.12
CA GLN A 73 -23.76 -63.41 13.28
C GLN A 73 -23.58 -61.92 12.91
N ASP A 74 -23.14 -61.62 11.68
CA ASP A 74 -22.94 -60.24 11.21
C ASP A 74 -24.24 -59.48 10.85
N ALA A 75 -25.38 -60.18 10.67
CA ALA A 75 -26.63 -59.55 10.22
C ALA A 75 -27.64 -59.20 11.32
N SER A 76 -27.34 -59.47 12.59
CA SER A 76 -28.25 -59.25 13.72
C SER A 76 -28.07 -57.90 14.44
N TYR A 77 -27.43 -56.89 13.83
CA TYR A 77 -27.25 -55.56 14.42
C TYR A 77 -28.06 -54.43 13.73
N PRO A 78 -29.17 -53.95 14.33
CA PRO A 78 -29.91 -52.76 13.87
C PRO A 78 -29.22 -51.41 14.15
N LEU A 79 -28.00 -51.39 14.72
CA LEU A 79 -27.34 -50.19 15.23
C LEU A 79 -26.76 -49.26 14.14
N ALA A 80 -26.69 -49.70 12.89
CA ALA A 80 -26.10 -48.90 11.81
C ALA A 80 -26.99 -47.72 11.37
N SER A 81 -28.32 -47.86 11.39
CA SER A 81 -29.24 -46.86 10.82
C SER A 81 -29.46 -45.62 11.71
N GLN A 82 -29.58 -45.80 13.03
CA GLN A 82 -29.73 -44.65 13.94
C GLN A 82 -28.44 -43.85 14.08
N ARG A 83 -27.28 -44.52 13.99
CA ARG A 83 -25.98 -43.88 14.11
C ARG A 83 -25.64 -43.07 12.86
N THR A 84 -26.01 -43.54 11.67
CA THR A 84 -25.86 -42.77 10.43
C THR A 84 -26.82 -41.59 10.35
N GLU A 85 -28.07 -41.72 10.79
CA GLU A 85 -29.02 -40.59 10.85
C GLU A 85 -28.56 -39.51 11.83
N ALA A 86 -28.07 -39.90 13.01
CA ALA A 86 -27.50 -38.97 13.99
C ALA A 86 -26.23 -38.27 13.46
N LEU A 87 -25.32 -39.00 12.79
CA LEU A 87 -24.13 -38.41 12.17
C LEU A 87 -24.50 -37.43 11.05
N LEU A 88 -25.51 -37.79 10.23
CA LEU A 88 -25.98 -36.94 9.13
C LEU A 88 -26.62 -35.65 9.68
N ALA A 89 -27.36 -35.73 10.79
CA ALA A 89 -27.95 -34.56 11.43
C ALA A 89 -26.87 -33.61 11.98
N GLU A 90 -25.83 -34.14 12.62
CA GLU A 90 -24.73 -33.33 13.15
C GLU A 90 -23.91 -32.67 12.03
N VAL A 91 -23.54 -33.42 10.99
CA VAL A 91 -22.82 -32.86 9.83
C VAL A 91 -23.66 -31.80 9.11
N LYS A 92 -24.97 -31.99 9.00
CA LYS A 92 -25.87 -30.98 8.43
C LYS A 92 -25.92 -29.72 9.28
N LYS A 93 -25.96 -29.85 10.60
CA LYS A 93 -25.97 -28.73 11.53
C LYS A 93 -24.67 -27.92 11.41
N GLU A 94 -23.52 -28.58 11.43
CA GLU A 94 -22.21 -27.94 11.23
C GLU A 94 -22.11 -27.23 9.87
N ALA A 95 -22.56 -27.88 8.79
CA ALA A 95 -22.57 -27.28 7.46
C ALA A 95 -23.52 -26.07 7.38
N ASN A 96 -24.66 -26.12 8.05
CA ASN A 96 -25.64 -25.02 8.04
C ASN A 96 -25.17 -23.84 8.89
N GLU A 97 -24.52 -24.08 10.02
CA GLU A 97 -23.87 -23.04 10.84
C GLU A 97 -22.72 -22.35 10.07
N PHE A 98 -21.88 -23.14 9.39
CA PHE A 98 -20.82 -22.61 8.53
C PHE A 98 -21.37 -21.76 7.37
N THR A 99 -22.38 -22.27 6.66
CA THR A 99 -23.00 -21.57 5.53
C THR A 99 -23.73 -20.30 5.98
N THR A 100 -24.42 -20.34 7.12
CA THR A 100 -25.08 -19.16 7.71
C THR A 100 -24.06 -18.09 8.08
N SER A 101 -22.92 -18.48 8.69
CA SER A 101 -21.82 -17.57 8.99
C SER A 101 -21.23 -16.91 7.73
N GLN A 102 -21.06 -17.69 6.66
CA GLN A 102 -20.62 -17.17 5.36
C GLN A 102 -21.66 -16.21 4.74
N LEU A 103 -22.95 -16.54 4.80
CA LEU A 103 -24.04 -15.70 4.31
C LEU A 103 -24.13 -14.37 5.06
N VAL A 104 -24.01 -14.38 6.38
CA VAL A 104 -23.95 -13.15 7.19
C VAL A 104 -22.76 -12.31 6.76
N THR A 105 -21.59 -12.92 6.57
CA THR A 105 -20.39 -12.22 6.09
C THR A 105 -20.58 -11.61 4.70
N CYS A 106 -21.18 -12.35 3.77
CA CYS A 106 -21.50 -11.87 2.42
C CYS A 106 -22.51 -10.72 2.45
N ASN A 107 -23.59 -10.83 3.21
CA ASN A 107 -24.59 -9.78 3.34
C ASN A 107 -24.00 -8.51 3.95
N CYS A 108 -23.17 -8.62 4.99
CA CYS A 108 -22.46 -7.46 5.55
C CYS A 108 -21.52 -6.80 4.53
N ARG A 109 -20.86 -7.58 3.66
CA ARG A 109 -20.01 -7.02 2.58
C ARG A 109 -20.85 -6.34 1.50
N LEU A 110 -21.98 -6.92 1.10
CA LEU A 110 -22.92 -6.32 0.13
C LEU A 110 -23.46 -4.98 0.62
N THR A 111 -23.89 -4.87 1.88
CA THR A 111 -24.36 -3.60 2.46
C THR A 111 -23.25 -2.54 2.43
N ARG A 112 -22.00 -2.92 2.75
CA ARG A 112 -20.86 -2.01 2.68
C ARG A 112 -20.55 -1.55 1.26
N LEU A 113 -20.69 -2.43 0.26
CA LEU A 113 -20.50 -2.07 -1.14
C LEU A 113 -21.58 -1.09 -1.63
N HIS A 114 -22.83 -1.28 -1.21
CA HIS A 114 -23.91 -0.33 -1.52
C HIS A 114 -23.68 1.05 -0.88
N ASP A 115 -23.25 1.08 0.39
CA ASP A 115 -22.91 2.33 1.07
C ASP A 115 -21.72 3.05 0.38
N PHE A 116 -20.69 2.29 0.00
CA PHE A 116 -19.57 2.82 -0.77
C PHE A 116 -20.02 3.40 -2.11
N GLN A 117 -20.86 2.67 -2.86
CA GLN A 117 -21.40 3.13 -4.15
C GLN A 117 -22.22 4.42 -3.99
N GLN A 118 -23.03 4.54 -2.94
CA GLN A 118 -23.81 5.75 -2.68
C GLN A 118 -22.90 6.95 -2.42
N ARG A 119 -21.91 6.82 -1.53
CA ARG A 119 -20.95 7.90 -1.23
C ARG A 119 -20.14 8.30 -2.47
N LEU A 120 -19.76 7.33 -3.29
CA LEU A 120 -19.02 7.59 -4.53
C LEU A 120 -19.89 8.37 -5.54
N ASN A 121 -21.18 8.05 -5.64
CA ASN A 121 -22.13 8.81 -6.45
C ASN A 121 -22.31 10.25 -5.93
N GLU A 122 -22.42 10.43 -4.61
CA GLU A 122 -22.49 11.76 -3.98
C GLU A 122 -21.23 12.58 -4.29
N GLN A 123 -20.03 12.01 -4.14
CA GLN A 123 -18.77 12.68 -4.49
C GLN A 123 -18.67 13.02 -5.98
N CYS A 124 -19.06 12.09 -6.86
CA CYS A 124 -19.12 12.36 -8.31
C CYS A 124 -20.07 13.51 -8.64
N SER A 125 -21.20 13.63 -7.94
CA SER A 125 -22.15 14.74 -8.14
C SER A 125 -21.53 16.09 -7.75
N VAL A 126 -20.81 16.17 -6.62
CA VAL A 126 -20.09 17.37 -6.18
C VAL A 126 -18.99 17.72 -7.17
N HIS A 127 -18.20 16.74 -7.59
CA HIS A 127 -17.13 16.96 -8.56
C HIS A 127 -17.68 17.48 -9.90
N ARG A 128 -18.83 16.96 -10.36
CA ARG A 128 -19.49 17.45 -11.59
C ARG A 128 -19.85 18.93 -11.50
N VAL A 129 -20.36 19.38 -10.36
CA VAL A 129 -20.66 20.80 -10.10
C VAL A 129 -19.39 21.65 -10.11
N HIS A 130 -18.31 21.18 -9.49
CA HIS A 130 -17.01 21.88 -9.51
C HIS A 130 -16.44 22.00 -10.92
N VAL A 131 -16.45 20.92 -11.69
CA VAL A 131 -15.98 20.92 -13.09
C VAL A 131 -16.81 21.90 -13.93
N GLN A 132 -18.12 21.94 -13.75
CA GLN A 132 -18.98 22.88 -14.47
C GLN A 132 -18.69 24.35 -14.07
N ALA A 133 -18.44 24.61 -12.79
CA ALA A 133 -18.05 25.94 -12.32
C ALA A 133 -16.69 26.38 -12.92
N LEU A 134 -15.70 25.50 -12.95
CA LEU A 134 -14.40 25.77 -13.57
C LEU A 134 -14.53 26.06 -15.07
N ARG A 135 -15.32 25.26 -15.80
CA ARG A 135 -15.60 25.52 -17.22
C ARG A 135 -16.21 26.91 -17.44
N SER A 136 -17.21 27.28 -16.65
CA SER A 136 -17.83 28.62 -16.73
C SER A 136 -16.87 29.77 -16.43
N LEU A 137 -15.82 29.51 -15.65
CA LEU A 137 -14.80 30.49 -15.30
C LEU A 137 -13.77 30.62 -16.42
N VAL A 138 -13.35 29.50 -17.01
CA VAL A 138 -12.48 29.48 -18.19
C VAL A 138 -13.15 30.19 -19.36
N GLU A 139 -14.41 29.89 -19.67
CA GLU A 139 -15.16 30.56 -20.75
C GLU A 139 -15.23 32.08 -20.57
N ARG A 140 -15.40 32.56 -19.32
CA ARG A 140 -15.38 33.99 -19.01
C ARG A 140 -14.00 34.61 -19.20
N HIS A 141 -12.93 33.94 -18.78
CA HIS A 141 -11.56 34.43 -18.97
C HIS A 141 -11.18 34.45 -20.46
N GLU A 142 -11.58 33.44 -21.24
CA GLU A 142 -11.39 33.44 -22.69
C GLU A 142 -12.15 34.59 -23.38
N GLY A 143 -13.37 34.90 -22.91
CA GLY A 143 -14.13 36.05 -23.38
C GLY A 143 -13.41 37.37 -23.13
N LEU A 144 -12.92 37.59 -21.90
CA LEU A 144 -12.15 38.77 -21.53
C LEU A 144 -10.85 38.89 -22.35
N LEU A 145 -10.13 37.77 -22.54
CA LEU A 145 -8.92 37.76 -23.37
C LEU A 145 -9.19 38.16 -24.82
N ARG A 146 -10.30 37.68 -25.41
CA ARG A 146 -10.70 38.10 -26.77
C ARG A 146 -10.99 39.60 -26.83
N ASP A 147 -11.71 40.14 -25.86
CA ASP A 147 -12.01 41.58 -25.80
C ASP A 147 -10.73 42.42 -25.62
N MET A 148 -9.85 42.02 -24.70
CA MET A 148 -8.55 42.68 -24.51
C MET A 148 -7.68 42.66 -25.78
N THR A 149 -7.68 41.53 -26.50
CA THR A 149 -6.95 41.40 -27.77
C THR A 149 -7.52 42.35 -28.83
N GLY A 150 -8.84 42.41 -28.99
CA GLY A 150 -9.48 43.35 -29.92
C GLY A 150 -9.23 44.83 -29.58
N ARG A 151 -9.20 45.17 -28.29
CA ARG A 151 -8.84 46.53 -27.84
C ARG A 151 -7.37 46.85 -28.10
N ALA A 152 -6.46 45.89 -27.94
CA ALA A 152 -5.05 46.05 -28.28
C ALA A 152 -4.84 46.29 -29.78
N GLU A 153 -5.62 45.61 -30.63
CA GLU A 153 -5.62 45.85 -32.09
C GLU A 153 -6.13 47.26 -32.43
N GLN A 154 -7.20 47.74 -31.79
CA GLN A 154 -7.69 49.11 -31.96
C GLN A 154 -6.66 50.16 -31.53
N ALA A 155 -5.95 49.91 -30.41
CA ALA A 155 -4.86 50.76 -29.97
C ALA A 155 -3.72 50.81 -30.99
N ALA A 156 -3.31 49.66 -31.52
CA ALA A 156 -2.30 49.58 -32.56
C ALA A 156 -2.70 50.37 -33.81
N ALA A 157 -3.95 50.27 -34.26
CA ALA A 157 -4.44 51.02 -35.42
C ALA A 157 -4.41 52.55 -35.19
N ILE A 158 -4.77 53.02 -33.99
CA ILE A 158 -4.69 54.45 -33.64
C ILE A 158 -3.23 54.93 -33.57
N ILE A 159 -2.32 54.10 -33.08
CA ILE A 159 -0.88 54.40 -33.06
C ILE A 159 -0.36 54.53 -34.49
N THR A 160 -0.64 53.56 -35.38
CA THR A 160 -0.24 53.61 -36.79
C THR A 160 -0.76 54.88 -37.47
N LYS A 161 -2.03 55.22 -37.28
CA LYS A 161 -2.60 56.46 -37.82
C LYS A 161 -1.91 57.72 -37.27
N GLY A 162 -1.50 57.70 -36.01
CA GLY A 162 -0.72 58.79 -35.40
C GLY A 162 0.68 58.93 -36.01
N GLU A 163 1.34 57.81 -36.35
CA GLU A 163 2.63 57.81 -37.05
C GLU A 163 2.50 58.34 -38.49
N GLU A 164 1.44 57.99 -39.20
CA GLU A 164 1.14 58.54 -40.53
C GLU A 164 0.93 60.07 -40.47
N ILE A 165 0.11 60.55 -39.53
CA ILE A 165 -0.12 61.99 -39.33
C ILE A 165 1.20 62.70 -38.99
N ARG A 166 2.04 62.10 -38.14
CA ARG A 166 3.37 62.65 -37.81
C ARG A 166 4.25 62.79 -39.06
N SER A 167 4.34 61.75 -39.88
CA SER A 167 5.12 61.77 -41.12
C SER A 167 4.63 62.85 -42.10
N MET A 168 3.31 63.04 -42.21
CA MET A 168 2.71 64.10 -43.01
C MET A 168 3.08 65.49 -42.51
N LEU A 169 3.03 65.72 -41.19
CA LEU A 169 3.40 66.99 -40.57
C LEU A 169 4.91 67.28 -40.72
N GLU A 170 5.77 66.28 -40.58
CA GLU A 170 7.22 66.42 -40.81
C GLU A 170 7.53 66.79 -42.25
N SER A 171 6.83 66.18 -43.22
CA SER A 171 6.94 66.52 -44.64
C SER A 171 6.47 67.95 -44.92
N ALA A 172 5.34 68.37 -44.33
CA ALA A 172 4.83 69.73 -44.44
C ALA A 172 5.80 70.75 -43.83
N GLN A 173 6.36 70.47 -42.65
CA GLN A 173 7.39 71.29 -42.02
C GLN A 173 8.64 71.40 -42.89
N GLY A 174 9.04 70.31 -43.57
CA GLY A 174 10.14 70.32 -44.54
C GLY A 174 9.87 71.25 -45.73
N LYS A 175 8.66 71.23 -46.29
CA LYS A 175 8.24 72.16 -47.36
C LYS A 175 8.29 73.63 -46.90
N VAL A 176 7.83 73.92 -45.68
CA VAL A 176 7.91 75.27 -45.09
C VAL A 176 9.36 75.71 -44.93
N ASN A 177 10.22 74.85 -44.40
CA ASN A 177 11.64 75.14 -44.19
C ASN A 177 12.42 75.33 -45.51
N GLY A 178 12.00 74.65 -46.58
CA GLY A 178 12.62 74.71 -47.91
C GLY A 178 12.07 75.80 -48.84
N ALA A 179 11.01 76.51 -48.44
CA ALA A 179 10.38 77.54 -49.26
C ALA A 179 11.30 78.75 -49.47
N THR A 180 11.40 79.22 -50.71
CA THR A 180 12.30 80.31 -51.12
C THR A 180 11.57 81.63 -51.37
N ASN A 181 10.23 81.59 -51.42
CA ASN A 181 9.40 82.76 -51.68
C ASN A 181 8.07 82.73 -50.90
N LEU A 182 7.41 83.88 -50.84
CA LEU A 182 6.19 84.09 -50.04
C LEU A 182 5.02 83.21 -50.49
N LEU A 183 4.92 82.90 -51.79
CA LEU A 183 3.86 82.05 -52.36
C LEU A 183 3.99 80.59 -51.92
N GLU A 184 5.22 80.08 -51.85
CA GLU A 184 5.51 78.73 -51.36
C GLU A 184 5.18 78.59 -49.86
N VAL A 185 5.50 79.62 -49.06
CA VAL A 185 5.18 79.64 -47.62
C VAL A 185 3.67 79.69 -47.39
N THR A 186 2.92 80.52 -48.12
CA THR A 186 1.46 80.59 -47.96
C THR A 186 0.76 79.31 -48.40
N ALA A 187 1.21 78.67 -49.48
CA ALA A 187 0.68 77.39 -49.93
C ALA A 187 0.92 76.27 -48.88
N ALA A 188 2.13 76.21 -48.31
CA ALA A 188 2.45 75.24 -47.27
C ALA A 188 1.67 75.50 -45.96
N HIS A 189 1.43 76.77 -45.62
CA HIS A 189 0.65 77.16 -44.44
C HIS A 189 -0.86 76.88 -44.58
N GLU A 190 -1.40 76.87 -45.81
CA GLU A 190 -2.77 76.41 -46.07
C GLU A 190 -2.89 74.88 -45.96
N GLU A 191 -1.87 74.13 -46.38
CA GLU A 191 -1.78 72.68 -46.23
C GLU A 191 -1.70 72.28 -44.75
N ASP A 192 -0.86 72.95 -43.95
CA ASP A 192 -0.73 72.75 -42.50
C ASP A 192 -2.04 73.02 -41.73
N ARG A 193 -2.78 74.07 -42.13
CA ARG A 193 -4.12 74.36 -41.57
C ARG A 193 -5.12 73.22 -41.78
N ARG A 194 -5.01 72.46 -42.86
CA ARG A 194 -5.89 71.31 -43.11
C ARG A 194 -5.57 70.13 -42.20
N TYR A 195 -4.30 69.94 -41.84
CA TYR A 195 -3.89 68.86 -40.93
C TYR A 195 -4.32 69.10 -39.48
N LYS A 196 -4.52 70.37 -39.09
CA LYS A 196 -5.00 70.72 -37.74
C LYS A 196 -6.28 69.96 -37.35
N THR A 197 -7.26 69.86 -38.25
CA THR A 197 -8.51 69.14 -37.99
C THR A 197 -8.27 67.65 -37.82
N THR A 198 -7.43 67.05 -38.66
CA THR A 198 -7.08 65.62 -38.60
C THR A 198 -6.35 65.26 -37.30
N VAL A 199 -5.45 66.13 -36.82
CA VAL A 199 -4.75 65.95 -35.54
C VAL A 199 -5.74 66.02 -34.37
N THR A 200 -6.67 66.97 -34.37
CA THR A 200 -7.67 67.08 -33.29
C THR A 200 -8.63 65.89 -33.24
N GLU A 201 -9.02 65.36 -34.40
CA GLU A 201 -9.87 64.16 -34.47
C GLU A 201 -9.13 62.91 -33.98
N TRP A 202 -7.85 62.77 -34.35
CA TRP A 202 -7.00 61.68 -33.86
C TRP A 202 -6.77 61.77 -32.34
N ASP A 203 -6.47 62.96 -31.82
CA ASP A 203 -6.23 63.19 -30.39
C ASP A 203 -7.49 62.88 -29.57
N ALA A 204 -8.67 63.30 -30.04
CA ALA A 204 -9.94 62.94 -29.42
C ALA A 204 -10.19 61.42 -29.42
N ALA A 205 -9.89 60.73 -30.53
CA ALA A 205 -10.02 59.27 -30.63
C ALA A 205 -9.05 58.53 -29.70
N ALA A 206 -7.80 58.99 -29.61
CA ALA A 206 -6.78 58.44 -28.72
C ALA A 206 -7.16 58.65 -27.23
N HIS A 207 -7.64 59.85 -26.89
CA HIS A 207 -8.09 60.17 -25.55
C HIS A 207 -9.29 59.31 -25.11
N HIS A 208 -10.27 59.14 -26.01
CA HIS A 208 -11.42 58.28 -25.76
C HIS A 208 -11.00 56.82 -25.48
N LEU A 209 -10.06 56.28 -26.26
CA LEU A 209 -9.53 54.91 -26.05
C LEU A 209 -8.82 54.77 -24.70
N LEU A 210 -7.96 55.73 -24.34
CA LEU A 210 -7.20 55.73 -23.09
C LEU A 210 -8.10 55.81 -21.85
N GLN A 211 -9.12 56.69 -21.86
CA GLN A 211 -10.02 56.84 -20.72
C GLN A 211 -11.01 55.67 -20.58
N SER A 212 -11.54 55.13 -21.67
CA SER A 212 -12.63 54.16 -21.60
C SER A 212 -12.19 52.69 -21.61
N GLN A 213 -11.03 52.35 -22.18
CA GLN A 213 -10.75 50.95 -22.52
C GLN A 213 -9.59 50.29 -21.76
N VAL A 214 -8.52 51.02 -21.43
CA VAL A 214 -7.30 50.41 -20.86
C VAL A 214 -7.39 50.27 -19.33
N VAL A 215 -7.81 51.33 -18.63
CA VAL A 215 -7.91 51.33 -17.16
C VAL A 215 -9.12 50.50 -16.68
N ALA A 216 -10.22 50.52 -17.42
CA ALA A 216 -11.42 49.76 -17.10
C ALA A 216 -11.21 48.24 -17.28
N ALA A 217 -10.57 47.82 -18.39
CA ALA A 217 -10.30 46.40 -18.66
C ALA A 217 -9.35 45.76 -17.64
N ALA A 218 -8.28 46.47 -17.24
CA ALA A 218 -7.34 45.96 -16.25
C ALA A 218 -8.01 45.76 -14.88
N ARG A 219 -8.85 46.71 -14.46
CA ARG A 219 -9.62 46.61 -13.21
C ARG A 219 -10.68 45.53 -13.25
N GLU A 220 -11.33 45.33 -14.39
CA GLU A 220 -12.34 44.29 -14.57
C GLU A 220 -11.71 42.89 -14.54
N LEU A 221 -10.53 42.72 -15.15
CA LEU A 221 -9.76 41.48 -15.05
C LEU A 221 -9.36 41.20 -13.60
N GLU A 222 -8.74 42.15 -12.89
CA GLU A 222 -8.36 42.01 -11.48
C GLU A 222 -9.56 41.65 -10.59
N PHE A 223 -10.70 42.30 -10.79
CA PHE A 223 -11.93 42.03 -10.04
C PHE A 223 -12.48 40.63 -10.30
N VAL A 224 -12.54 40.20 -11.56
CA VAL A 224 -13.03 38.87 -11.93
C VAL A 224 -12.09 37.78 -11.43
N THR A 225 -10.77 37.99 -11.51
CA THR A 225 -9.77 37.03 -11.00
C THR A 225 -9.81 36.93 -9.47
N ALA A 226 -9.99 38.05 -8.76
CA ALA A 226 -10.14 38.06 -7.31
C ALA A 226 -11.43 37.34 -6.86
N ALA A 227 -12.58 37.63 -7.51
CA ALA A 227 -13.84 36.96 -7.23
C ALA A 227 -13.80 35.46 -7.54
N ALA A 228 -13.08 35.08 -8.60
CA ALA A 228 -12.80 33.69 -8.96
C ALA A 228 -12.00 32.96 -7.87
N LEU A 229 -10.90 33.54 -7.39
CA LEU A 229 -10.09 32.95 -6.32
C LEU A 229 -10.90 32.80 -5.02
N GLN A 230 -11.65 33.83 -4.64
CA GLN A 230 -12.44 33.81 -3.41
C GLN A 230 -13.55 32.74 -3.47
N ALA A 231 -14.25 32.61 -4.60
CA ALA A 231 -15.28 31.60 -4.78
C ALA A 231 -14.72 30.16 -4.75
N VAL A 232 -13.48 29.95 -5.21
CA VAL A 232 -12.79 28.66 -5.10
C VAL A 232 -12.46 28.37 -3.64
N VAL A 233 -11.86 29.34 -2.92
CA VAL A 233 -11.46 29.19 -1.51
C VAL A 233 -12.67 28.93 -0.60
N GLU A 234 -13.74 29.70 -0.71
CA GLU A 234 -14.95 29.54 0.12
C GLU A 234 -15.65 28.20 -0.13
N ARG A 235 -15.67 27.71 -1.37
CA ARG A 235 -16.29 26.41 -1.71
C ARG A 235 -15.44 25.22 -1.28
N SER A 236 -14.12 25.34 -1.34
CA SER A 236 -13.20 24.35 -0.76
C SER A 236 -13.36 24.22 0.76
N MET A 237 -13.62 25.33 1.46
CA MET A 237 -13.88 25.30 2.90
C MET A 237 -15.26 24.74 3.28
N SER A 238 -16.30 25.02 2.47
CA SER A 238 -17.66 24.50 2.70
C SER A 238 -17.77 22.99 2.46
N ALA A 239 -17.09 22.45 1.45
CA ALA A 239 -17.03 21.02 1.18
C ALA A 239 -16.32 20.23 2.32
N ALA A 240 -15.36 20.84 3.00
CA ALA A 240 -14.68 20.24 4.15
C ALA A 240 -15.59 20.11 5.38
N THR A 241 -16.55 21.02 5.57
CA THR A 241 -17.47 21.01 6.72
C THR A 241 -18.64 20.03 6.59
N ALA A 242 -19.07 19.67 5.37
CA ALA A 242 -20.20 18.77 5.16
C ALA A 242 -19.83 17.26 5.18
N ALA A 243 -18.54 16.91 5.10
CA ALA A 243 -18.07 15.52 5.03
C ALA A 243 -17.78 14.86 6.39
N VAL A 244 -18.09 15.52 7.51
CA VAL A 244 -17.82 14.99 8.86
C VAL A 244 -18.95 14.08 9.31
N THR A 245 -18.90 12.81 8.92
CA THR A 245 -19.19 11.67 9.82
C THR A 245 -18.46 10.41 9.34
N PRO A 246 -17.77 9.68 10.23
CA PRO A 246 -16.71 8.76 9.84
C PRO A 246 -17.24 7.34 9.57
N THR A 247 -16.81 6.71 8.47
CA THR A 247 -16.91 5.25 8.33
C THR A 247 -15.71 4.70 7.55
N LYS A 248 -15.05 3.70 8.15
CA LYS A 248 -13.80 3.05 7.76
C LYS A 248 -13.68 2.75 6.26
N ALA A 249 -12.51 3.07 5.69
CA ALA A 249 -12.18 2.82 4.29
C ALA A 249 -12.07 1.32 3.99
N ILE A 250 -12.60 0.92 2.83
CA ILE A 250 -12.48 -0.43 2.25
C ILE A 250 -11.47 -0.33 1.10
N GLN A 251 -10.50 -1.24 1.07
CA GLN A 251 -9.45 -1.36 0.06
C GLN A 251 -10.00 -1.72 -1.34
N PRO A 252 -9.44 -1.18 -2.44
CA PRO A 252 -9.76 -1.65 -3.80
C PRO A 252 -9.02 -2.97 -4.13
N PRO A 253 -9.57 -3.81 -5.03
CA PRO A 253 -9.00 -5.13 -5.34
C PRO A 253 -7.86 -5.05 -6.37
N LEU A 254 -6.92 -5.99 -6.18
CA LEU A 254 -5.72 -6.26 -6.97
C LEU A 254 -6.04 -6.48 -8.46
N LEU A 255 -5.45 -5.64 -9.32
CA LEU A 255 -5.31 -5.90 -10.76
C LEU A 255 -3.96 -6.56 -11.03
N GLN A 256 -3.99 -7.64 -11.80
CA GLN A 256 -2.88 -8.51 -12.14
C GLN A 256 -1.70 -7.77 -12.79
N GLU A 257 -0.51 -8.20 -12.40
CA GLU A 257 0.81 -7.66 -12.73
C GLU A 257 1.14 -7.83 -14.21
N GLN A 258 1.40 -6.71 -14.89
CA GLN A 258 2.36 -6.67 -15.99
C GLN A 258 3.71 -6.26 -15.40
N VAL A 259 4.73 -7.10 -15.64
CA VAL A 259 6.12 -6.86 -15.25
C VAL A 259 6.59 -5.57 -15.92
N THR A 260 6.74 -4.52 -15.13
CA THR A 260 7.28 -3.21 -15.51
C THR A 260 8.72 -3.16 -15.03
N GLU A 261 9.65 -2.75 -15.91
CA GLU A 261 11.07 -2.70 -15.56
C GLU A 261 11.34 -1.72 -14.40
N PRO A 262 12.43 -1.90 -13.62
CA PRO A 262 12.73 -1.08 -12.45
C PRO A 262 12.77 0.44 -12.74
N GLY A 263 13.28 0.82 -13.91
CA GLY A 263 13.38 2.22 -14.33
C GLY A 263 12.04 2.90 -14.68
N ASP A 264 11.00 2.12 -14.99
CA ASP A 264 9.65 2.65 -15.25
C ASP A 264 8.91 2.90 -13.92
N THR A 265 9.12 2.00 -12.95
CA THR A 265 8.47 2.10 -11.63
C THR A 265 8.99 3.31 -10.84
N SER A 266 10.29 3.58 -10.91
CA SER A 266 10.91 4.70 -10.20
C SER A 266 10.42 6.06 -10.74
N GLN A 267 10.33 6.21 -12.06
CA GLN A 267 9.77 7.40 -12.72
C GLN A 267 8.29 7.61 -12.37
N LEU A 268 7.50 6.52 -12.34
CA LEU A 268 6.10 6.59 -11.98
C LEU A 268 5.90 7.08 -10.53
N VAL A 269 6.70 6.58 -9.58
CA VAL A 269 6.64 7.04 -8.19
C VAL A 269 7.08 8.49 -8.05
N LEU A 270 8.15 8.90 -8.75
CA LEU A 270 8.58 10.30 -8.81
C LEU A 270 7.46 11.22 -9.30
N GLU A 271 6.79 10.85 -10.39
CA GLU A 271 5.70 11.65 -10.95
C GLU A 271 4.50 11.72 -9.98
N MET A 272 4.15 10.61 -9.33
CA MET A 272 3.12 10.61 -8.27
C MET A 272 3.47 11.57 -7.12
N VAL A 273 4.73 11.57 -6.64
CA VAL A 273 5.19 12.47 -5.57
C VAL A 273 5.15 13.93 -6.01
N LYS A 274 5.57 14.24 -7.25
CA LYS A 274 5.47 15.58 -7.82
C LYS A 274 4.03 16.07 -7.90
N GLN A 275 3.12 15.23 -8.42
CA GLN A 275 1.70 15.56 -8.53
C GLN A 275 1.04 15.77 -7.17
N ALA A 276 1.31 14.87 -6.21
CA ALA A 276 0.80 15.01 -4.84
C ALA A 276 1.25 16.34 -4.21
N ARG A 277 2.52 16.72 -4.39
CA ARG A 277 3.07 17.98 -3.87
C ARG A 277 2.38 19.21 -4.48
N LEU A 278 2.05 19.19 -5.77
CA LEU A 278 1.34 20.29 -6.45
C LEU A 278 -0.06 20.55 -5.87
N VAL A 279 -0.75 19.50 -5.42
CA VAL A 279 -2.10 19.60 -4.86
C VAL A 279 -2.12 19.65 -3.33
N GLY A 280 -0.96 19.76 -2.68
CA GLY A 280 -0.84 19.76 -1.21
C GLY A 280 -1.20 18.42 -0.55
N SER A 281 -1.16 17.32 -1.32
CA SER A 281 -1.36 15.95 -0.84
C SER A 281 -0.02 15.28 -0.51
N SER A 282 -0.08 14.04 -0.01
CA SER A 282 1.07 13.21 0.33
C SER A 282 0.94 11.82 -0.29
N VAL A 283 2.08 11.18 -0.56
CA VAL A 283 2.14 9.83 -1.11
C VAL A 283 2.45 8.82 -0.01
N TRP A 284 1.72 7.71 0.02
CA TRP A 284 1.85 6.66 1.02
C TRP A 284 1.90 5.28 0.39
N ALA A 285 2.97 4.55 0.68
CA ALA A 285 3.10 3.14 0.40
C ALA A 285 2.28 2.34 1.44
N THR A 286 1.44 1.41 0.99
CA THR A 286 0.51 0.66 1.86
C THR A 286 0.63 -0.84 1.64
N THR A 287 0.48 -1.61 2.71
CA THR A 287 0.42 -3.08 2.68
C THR A 287 -0.47 -3.62 3.81
N MET A 288 -0.81 -4.90 3.76
CA MET A 288 -1.57 -5.61 4.78
C MET A 288 -0.72 -6.70 5.42
N LYS A 289 -0.48 -6.60 6.73
CA LYS A 289 0.28 -7.61 7.48
C LYS A 289 -0.58 -8.16 8.61
N SER A 290 -0.81 -9.48 8.60
CA SER A 290 -1.66 -10.17 9.58
C SER A 290 -3.07 -9.56 9.73
N GLY A 291 -3.65 -9.11 8.60
CA GLY A 291 -4.98 -8.48 8.57
C GLY A 291 -5.03 -7.04 9.07
N ARG A 292 -3.89 -6.41 9.38
CA ARG A 292 -3.81 -5.00 9.80
C ARG A 292 -3.19 -4.15 8.68
N PRO A 293 -3.78 -2.99 8.35
CA PRO A 293 -3.20 -2.06 7.40
C PRO A 293 -1.93 -1.45 7.98
N ARG A 294 -0.91 -1.37 7.14
CA ARG A 294 0.33 -0.64 7.44
C ARG A 294 0.63 0.34 6.31
N ARG A 295 1.24 1.45 6.69
CA ARG A 295 1.54 2.57 5.80
C ARG A 295 2.95 3.09 6.03
N ALA A 296 3.57 3.58 4.98
CA ALA A 296 4.86 4.25 4.98
C ALA A 296 4.76 5.49 4.09
N ARG A 297 5.23 6.63 4.56
CA ARG A 297 5.25 7.85 3.74
C ARG A 297 6.33 7.72 2.67
N VAL A 298 6.03 8.19 1.46
CA VAL A 298 6.99 8.31 0.37
C VAL A 298 7.20 9.79 0.08
N ASP A 299 8.45 10.24 0.15
CA ASP A 299 8.83 11.63 -0.09
C ASP A 299 10.05 11.69 -1.02
N GLN A 300 10.27 12.85 -1.64
CA GLN A 300 11.39 13.08 -2.54
C GLN A 300 12.19 14.31 -2.10
N GLN A 301 13.52 14.16 -1.98
CA GLN A 301 14.44 15.27 -1.79
C GLN A 301 15.66 15.11 -2.70
N GLY A 302 15.83 16.04 -3.64
CA GLY A 302 16.82 15.91 -4.72
C GLY A 302 16.57 14.66 -5.55
N ASP A 303 17.64 13.92 -5.83
CA ASP A 303 17.63 12.67 -6.61
C ASP A 303 17.44 11.41 -5.73
N HIS A 304 16.89 11.59 -4.53
CA HIS A 304 16.62 10.50 -3.60
C HIS A 304 15.13 10.44 -3.25
N LEU A 305 14.57 9.24 -3.30
CA LEU A 305 13.29 8.91 -2.71
C LEU A 305 13.50 8.38 -1.29
N PHE A 306 12.65 8.81 -0.37
CA PHE A 306 12.67 8.41 1.03
C PHE A 306 11.40 7.65 1.33
N LEU A 307 11.56 6.40 1.75
CA LEU A 307 10.45 5.55 2.20
C LEU A 307 10.53 5.45 3.72
N SER A 308 9.64 6.14 4.42
CA SER A 308 9.57 6.12 5.88
C SER A 308 9.28 4.72 6.43
N ALA A 309 9.54 4.52 7.71
CA ALA A 309 9.30 3.28 8.41
C ALA A 309 7.83 2.88 8.29
N LEU A 310 7.60 1.60 8.05
CA LEU A 310 6.28 1.03 7.94
C LEU A 310 5.62 1.06 9.32
N GLN A 311 4.50 1.75 9.45
CA GLN A 311 3.75 1.91 10.71
C GLN A 311 2.36 1.28 10.58
N GLU A 312 1.79 0.81 11.70
CA GLU A 312 0.39 0.38 11.71
C GLU A 312 -0.54 1.59 11.46
N GLY A 313 -1.58 1.39 10.65
CA GLY A 313 -2.60 2.40 10.37
C GLY A 313 -2.93 2.55 8.89
N GLU A 314 -4.10 3.14 8.62
CA GLU A 314 -4.54 3.54 7.28
C GLU A 314 -3.91 4.87 6.89
N PRO A 315 -3.51 5.12 5.63
CA PRO A 315 -2.91 6.39 5.22
C PRO A 315 -3.85 7.58 5.46
N PRO A 316 -3.32 8.82 5.58
CA PRO A 316 -4.16 10.01 5.74
C PRO A 316 -5.22 10.14 4.64
N LEU A 317 -6.36 10.73 4.98
CA LEU A 317 -7.42 10.98 4.01
C LEU A 317 -6.89 11.86 2.86
N TYR A 318 -7.37 11.59 1.64
CA TYR A 318 -6.99 12.30 0.41
C TYR A 318 -5.51 12.17 0.03
N SER A 319 -4.81 11.17 0.56
CA SER A 319 -3.46 10.82 0.13
C SER A 319 -3.47 9.96 -1.13
N HIS A 320 -2.40 10.06 -1.92
CA HIS A 320 -2.12 9.11 -2.99
C HIS A 320 -1.51 7.85 -2.39
N THR A 321 -1.98 6.68 -2.83
CA THR A 321 -1.51 5.40 -2.29
C THR A 321 -0.93 4.51 -3.38
N LEU A 322 0.05 3.71 -3.00
CA LEU A 322 0.64 2.67 -3.85
C LEU A 322 1.02 1.44 -3.01
N PRO A 323 1.18 0.25 -3.62
CA PRO A 323 1.63 -0.94 -2.90
C PRO A 323 3.04 -0.76 -2.35
N TYR A 324 3.26 -1.13 -1.09
CA TYR A 324 4.57 -1.05 -0.44
C TYR A 324 5.63 -1.88 -1.16
N GLU A 325 5.25 -3.06 -1.65
CA GLU A 325 6.11 -4.01 -2.33
C GLU A 325 6.68 -3.43 -3.63
N LYS A 326 5.95 -2.54 -4.32
CA LYS A 326 6.45 -1.85 -5.51
C LYS A 326 7.59 -0.88 -5.20
N VAL A 327 7.49 -0.13 -4.10
CA VAL A 327 8.53 0.81 -3.69
C VAL A 327 9.70 0.06 -3.06
N ARG A 328 9.41 -0.97 -2.25
CA ARG A 328 10.42 -1.84 -1.63
C ARG A 328 11.22 -2.63 -2.66
N GLY A 329 10.62 -2.96 -3.81
CA GLY A 329 11.28 -3.62 -4.94
C GLY A 329 12.30 -2.75 -5.68
N MET A 330 12.35 -1.44 -5.41
CA MET A 330 13.37 -0.53 -5.95
C MET A 330 14.68 -0.56 -5.17
N VAL A 331 14.69 -1.18 -3.99
CA VAL A 331 15.90 -1.26 -3.15
C VAL A 331 16.93 -2.12 -3.84
N ASP A 332 18.13 -1.56 -4.01
CA ASP A 332 19.32 -2.33 -4.35
C ASP A 332 19.82 -3.06 -3.08
N GLU A 333 19.67 -4.39 -3.07
CA GLU A 333 20.08 -5.22 -1.92
C GLU A 333 21.62 -5.25 -1.74
N ASP A 334 22.39 -4.89 -2.77
CA ASP A 334 23.85 -4.73 -2.67
C ASP A 334 24.25 -3.34 -2.11
N TYR A 335 23.31 -2.39 -2.13
CA TYR A 335 23.52 -1.01 -1.68
C TYR A 335 22.41 -0.54 -0.72
N LEU A 336 22.37 -1.13 0.48
CA LEU A 336 21.41 -0.74 1.49
C LEU A 336 21.77 0.61 2.15
N MET A 337 20.92 1.61 1.93
CA MET A 337 21.00 2.91 2.57
C MET A 337 19.73 3.20 3.37
N VAL A 338 19.90 3.55 4.64
CA VAL A 338 18.82 3.95 5.55
C VAL A 338 18.99 5.41 5.96
N PHE A 339 17.92 6.04 6.44
CA PHE A 339 18.00 7.38 7.00
C PHE A 339 17.44 7.44 8.42
N LEU A 340 17.95 8.39 9.20
CA LEU A 340 17.38 8.85 10.46
C LEU A 340 17.09 10.35 10.34
N GLU A 341 15.84 10.75 10.46
CA GLU A 341 15.44 12.15 10.57
C GLU A 341 15.49 12.57 12.03
N VAL A 342 16.26 13.60 12.34
CA VAL A 342 16.49 14.06 13.71
C VAL A 342 15.74 15.36 13.95
N SER A 343 15.06 15.43 15.10
CA SER A 343 14.34 16.61 15.56
C SER A 343 14.73 16.97 16.98
N TRP A 344 14.77 18.26 17.30
CA TRP A 344 14.84 18.78 18.67
C TRP A 344 14.23 20.18 18.70
N GLY A 345 13.78 20.62 19.87
CA GLY A 345 13.08 21.91 20.02
C GLY A 345 11.75 21.97 19.25
N GLY A 346 11.12 20.82 19.02
CA GLY A 346 9.85 20.71 18.28
C GLY A 346 9.97 20.97 16.77
N GLN A 347 11.19 20.98 16.21
CA GLN A 347 11.44 21.20 14.79
C GLN A 347 12.31 20.08 14.22
N VAL A 348 12.06 19.72 12.96
CA VAL A 348 12.93 18.81 12.19
C VAL A 348 14.20 19.57 11.80
N GLN A 349 15.35 18.95 12.05
CA GLN A 349 16.65 19.60 11.92
C GLN A 349 17.42 19.07 10.72
N GLY A 350 17.16 17.81 10.34
CA GLY A 350 17.71 17.23 9.11
C GLY A 350 17.61 15.71 9.10
N ARG A 351 18.20 15.12 8.06
CA ARG A 351 18.31 13.67 7.89
C ARG A 351 19.77 13.25 7.86
N VAL A 352 20.04 12.07 8.40
CA VAL A 352 21.34 11.41 8.38
C VAL A 352 21.20 10.14 7.55
N ASN A 353 21.93 10.05 6.46
CA ASN A 353 21.93 8.88 5.59
C ASN A 353 23.07 7.94 6.03
N ILE A 354 22.75 6.67 6.22
CA ILE A 354 23.66 5.65 6.72
C ILE A 354 23.70 4.52 5.69
N LYS A 355 24.90 4.28 5.16
CA LYS A 355 25.17 3.14 4.29
C LYS A 355 25.49 1.92 5.15
N LEU A 356 24.76 0.83 4.98
CA LEU A 356 25.05 -0.44 5.64
C LEU A 356 26.20 -1.15 4.91
N THR A 357 27.13 -1.76 5.65
CA THR A 357 28.43 -2.20 5.09
C THR A 357 28.66 -3.70 5.11
N ASN A 358 27.74 -4.48 5.71
CA ASN A 358 27.88 -5.92 5.80
C ASN A 358 26.51 -6.62 5.90
N ALA A 359 26.50 -7.92 5.65
CA ALA A 359 25.29 -8.75 5.68
C ALA A 359 25.04 -9.46 7.04
N ALA A 360 25.73 -9.04 8.12
CA ALA A 360 25.59 -9.68 9.41
C ALA A 360 24.14 -9.58 9.95
N THR A 361 23.72 -10.56 10.75
CA THR A 361 22.36 -10.60 11.32
C THR A 361 22.04 -9.34 12.12
N ARG A 362 23.00 -8.78 12.87
CA ARG A 362 22.84 -7.47 13.55
C ARG A 362 22.58 -6.30 12.60
N THR A 363 23.18 -6.30 11.42
CA THR A 363 23.01 -5.23 10.42
C THR A 363 21.63 -5.31 9.81
N ARG A 364 21.13 -6.53 9.55
CA ARG A 364 19.73 -6.76 9.18
C ARG A 364 18.76 -6.38 10.28
N HIS A 365 19.11 -6.60 11.56
CA HIS A 365 18.29 -6.15 12.69
C HIS A 365 18.16 -4.63 12.72
N PHE A 366 19.28 -3.91 12.61
CA PHE A 366 19.32 -2.46 12.51
C PHE A 366 18.49 -1.96 11.31
N PHE A 367 18.66 -2.59 10.15
CA PHE A 367 17.86 -2.32 8.95
C PHE A 367 16.36 -2.41 9.24
N TYR A 368 15.88 -3.53 9.82
CA TYR A 368 14.45 -3.70 10.08
C TYR A 368 13.89 -2.75 11.15
N LEU A 369 14.73 -2.27 12.07
CA LEU A 369 14.36 -1.20 13.00
C LEU A 369 14.33 0.18 12.32
N CYS A 370 15.10 0.42 11.26
CA CYS A 370 14.94 1.60 10.42
C CYS A 370 13.68 1.51 9.55
N THR A 371 13.37 0.33 8.98
CA THR A 371 12.27 0.19 8.02
C THR A 371 10.91 -0.11 8.66
N GLY A 372 10.88 -0.58 9.91
CA GLY A 372 9.64 -0.98 10.59
C GLY A 372 8.97 -2.24 10.00
N GLU A 373 9.57 -2.92 9.01
CA GLU A 373 8.90 -4.03 8.30
C GLU A 373 8.49 -5.17 9.24
N LEU A 374 9.25 -5.40 10.32
CA LEU A 374 8.99 -6.45 11.30
C LEU A 374 8.20 -5.99 12.54
N GLY A 375 7.74 -4.74 12.57
CA GLY A 375 6.90 -4.21 13.64
C GLY A 375 7.48 -2.90 14.20
N PRO A 376 8.37 -2.96 15.20
CA PRO A 376 8.94 -1.77 15.80
C PRO A 376 9.89 -1.03 14.86
N SER A 377 10.06 0.27 15.11
CA SER A 377 11.01 1.13 14.40
C SER A 377 11.72 2.10 15.33
N TYR A 378 12.81 2.71 14.87
CA TYR A 378 13.46 3.82 15.58
C TYR A 378 12.69 5.14 15.52
N GLY A 379 11.72 5.27 14.62
CA GLY A 379 10.85 6.45 14.55
C GLY A 379 10.12 6.68 15.87
N GLY A 380 10.26 7.88 16.42
CA GLY A 380 9.73 8.29 17.72
C GLY A 380 10.66 8.04 18.91
N THR A 381 11.86 7.47 18.71
CA THR A 381 12.81 7.21 19.81
C THR A 381 13.67 8.44 20.13
N CYS A 382 14.00 8.63 21.40
CA CYS A 382 14.93 9.63 21.90
C CYS A 382 16.38 9.16 21.70
N LEU A 383 17.28 10.12 21.54
CA LEU A 383 18.71 9.90 21.69
C LEU A 383 19.03 9.85 23.19
N LEU A 384 19.81 8.85 23.60
CA LEU A 384 19.85 8.40 24.99
C LEU A 384 20.94 9.10 25.81
N GLU A 385 22.16 9.12 25.26
CA GLU A 385 23.37 9.58 25.94
C GLU A 385 24.43 10.00 24.90
N VAL A 386 25.35 10.87 25.32
CA VAL A 386 26.57 11.21 24.57
C VAL A 386 27.76 10.83 25.43
N GLU A 387 28.55 9.85 24.97
CA GLU A 387 29.79 9.47 25.63
C GLU A 387 30.97 10.22 25.02
N ASN A 388 32.04 10.41 25.80
CA ASN A 388 33.28 11.08 25.38
C ASN A 388 33.04 12.48 24.75
N ARG A 389 32.10 13.25 25.31
CA ARG A 389 31.74 14.59 24.78
C ARG A 389 32.99 15.47 24.61
N GLY A 390 33.22 15.93 23.38
CA GLY A 390 34.36 16.76 22.99
C GLY A 390 35.73 16.06 22.99
N GLN A 391 35.77 14.73 23.16
CA GLN A 391 37.00 13.93 23.22
C GLN A 391 37.09 12.93 22.06
N PRO A 392 38.27 12.31 21.80
CA PRO A 392 38.37 11.19 20.87
C PRO A 392 37.35 10.08 21.21
N GLY A 393 36.67 9.58 20.18
CA GLY A 393 35.60 8.60 20.33
C GLY A 393 34.29 9.15 20.89
N GLU A 394 34.04 10.46 20.79
CA GLU A 394 32.71 11.05 21.01
C GLU A 394 31.67 10.27 20.20
N ARG A 395 30.57 9.88 20.87
CA ARG A 395 29.53 9.07 20.25
C ARG A 395 28.16 9.29 20.88
N VAL A 396 27.13 9.21 20.05
CA VAL A 396 25.73 9.42 20.42
C VAL A 396 25.01 8.09 20.40
N TRP A 397 24.29 7.80 21.48
CA TRP A 397 23.51 6.57 21.66
C TRP A 397 22.04 6.78 21.33
N GLY A 398 21.41 5.74 20.79
CA GLY A 398 19.96 5.73 20.49
C GLY A 398 19.42 4.31 20.39
N GLY A 399 18.13 4.20 20.06
CA GLY A 399 17.55 2.94 19.62
C GLY A 399 16.74 2.14 20.65
N ASP A 400 16.43 2.72 21.82
CA ASP A 400 15.48 2.11 22.77
C ASP A 400 14.04 2.31 22.28
N TYR A 401 13.58 1.45 21.36
CA TYR A 401 12.22 1.51 20.83
C TYR A 401 11.14 1.07 21.83
N GLN A 402 11.52 0.50 22.98
CA GLN A 402 10.58 -0.16 23.90
C GLN A 402 10.24 0.72 25.10
N ALA A 403 11.25 1.18 25.84
CA ALA A 403 11.05 2.00 27.03
C ALA A 403 11.40 3.48 26.80
N ASN A 404 12.11 3.76 25.70
CA ASN A 404 12.56 5.09 25.27
C ASN A 404 13.30 5.88 26.36
N ASN A 405 14.00 5.17 27.24
CA ASN A 405 14.70 5.76 28.39
C ASN A 405 16.08 5.12 28.64
N GLY A 406 16.47 4.14 27.81
CA GLY A 406 17.73 3.41 27.83
C GLY A 406 17.67 2.05 28.53
N THR A 407 16.53 1.68 29.13
CA THR A 407 16.38 0.39 29.83
C THR A 407 15.75 -0.70 28.97
N GLY A 408 15.10 -0.32 27.86
CA GLY A 408 14.48 -1.25 26.91
C GLY A 408 15.38 -1.61 25.74
N GLY A 409 14.78 -2.20 24.70
CA GLY A 409 15.47 -2.44 23.44
C GLY A 409 15.92 -3.89 23.24
N VAL A 410 14.95 -4.78 23.07
CA VAL A 410 15.19 -6.21 22.85
C VAL A 410 15.47 -6.55 21.39
N ALA A 411 16.14 -7.67 21.16
CA ALA A 411 16.34 -8.20 19.82
C ALA A 411 15.00 -8.70 19.26
N MET A 412 14.72 -8.40 18.00
CA MET A 412 13.63 -9.05 17.29
C MET A 412 13.85 -10.57 17.26
N LYS A 413 12.75 -11.33 17.30
CA LYS A 413 12.80 -12.79 17.30
C LYS A 413 13.58 -13.32 16.09
N GLY A 414 14.58 -14.17 16.34
CA GLY A 414 15.40 -14.80 15.30
C GLY A 414 16.64 -14.00 14.90
N PHE A 415 16.82 -12.78 15.43
CA PHE A 415 18.05 -12.02 15.24
C PHE A 415 19.06 -12.35 16.34
N THR A 416 20.30 -12.53 15.93
CA THR A 416 21.46 -12.82 16.78
C THR A 416 22.60 -11.88 16.41
N MET A 417 23.69 -11.93 17.17
CA MET A 417 24.83 -11.05 16.96
C MET A 417 25.49 -11.18 15.58
N GLY A 418 25.48 -12.39 15.02
CA GLY A 418 26.27 -12.73 13.84
C GLY A 418 27.78 -12.64 14.09
N GLU A 419 28.57 -12.71 13.02
CA GLU A 419 30.03 -12.67 13.08
C GLU A 419 30.56 -11.27 13.45
N LEU A 420 31.45 -11.19 14.43
CA LEU A 420 32.08 -9.94 14.84
C LEU A 420 33.19 -9.57 13.86
N THR A 421 33.19 -8.32 13.41
CA THR A 421 34.16 -7.81 12.44
C THR A 421 34.72 -6.50 12.96
N ALA A 422 35.79 -6.59 13.76
CA ALA A 422 36.41 -5.43 14.38
C ALA A 422 36.88 -4.43 13.31
N GLN A 423 36.40 -3.18 13.40
CA GLN A 423 36.79 -2.09 12.51
C GLN A 423 37.39 -0.93 13.32
N PRO A 424 38.41 -0.22 12.78
CA PRO A 424 38.92 0.99 13.41
C PRO A 424 37.79 2.01 13.60
N VAL A 425 37.74 2.63 14.78
CA VAL A 425 36.73 3.66 15.06
C VAL A 425 37.10 4.96 14.34
N THR A 426 36.31 5.30 13.34
CA THR A 426 36.39 6.57 12.62
C THR A 426 35.08 7.34 12.75
N ALA A 427 35.13 8.66 12.62
CA ALA A 427 33.96 9.52 12.61
C ALA A 427 33.00 9.07 11.50
N GLY A 428 31.72 8.98 11.84
CA GLY A 428 30.66 8.44 11.01
C GLY A 428 30.47 6.93 11.11
N LEU A 429 31.32 6.17 11.84
CA LEU A 429 31.07 4.75 12.06
C LEU A 429 29.77 4.55 12.84
N VAL A 430 28.95 3.59 12.41
CA VAL A 430 27.70 3.21 13.07
C VAL A 430 27.80 1.76 13.53
N ALA A 431 27.50 1.53 14.80
CA ALA A 431 27.45 0.20 15.38
C ALA A 431 26.09 -0.06 16.03
N SER A 432 25.68 -1.32 16.02
CA SER A 432 24.45 -1.78 16.68
C SER A 432 24.71 -3.14 17.32
N PHE A 433 24.06 -3.38 18.44
CA PHE A 433 24.28 -4.54 19.27
C PHE A 433 23.15 -5.54 19.04
N CYS A 434 23.40 -6.83 19.22
CA CYS A 434 22.37 -7.88 19.17
C CYS A 434 22.60 -8.94 20.25
N TYR A 435 23.15 -8.49 21.39
CA TYR A 435 23.34 -9.22 22.63
C TYR A 435 23.23 -8.21 23.78
N GLY A 436 22.80 -8.67 24.95
CA GLY A 436 22.90 -7.91 26.19
C GLY A 436 23.79 -8.68 27.16
N SER A 437 25.07 -8.32 27.26
CA SER A 437 25.97 -8.86 28.29
C SER A 437 26.09 -7.95 29.51
N ASP A 438 25.88 -6.64 29.32
CA ASP A 438 26.11 -5.61 30.33
C ASP A 438 25.02 -4.53 30.27
N ASP A 439 24.90 -3.75 31.34
CA ASP A 439 23.74 -2.88 31.55
C ASP A 439 23.58 -1.77 30.49
N HIS A 440 24.64 -1.43 29.77
CA HIS A 440 24.67 -0.34 28.79
C HIS A 440 24.41 -0.76 27.33
N ARG A 441 24.71 -2.01 26.95
CA ARG A 441 24.58 -2.49 25.54
C ARG A 441 23.32 -3.33 25.40
N LYS A 442 22.21 -2.70 25.00
CA LYS A 442 20.96 -3.41 24.75
C LYS A 442 20.84 -3.80 23.26
N PRO A 443 20.21 -4.94 22.93
CA PRO A 443 20.16 -5.48 21.56
C PRO A 443 19.48 -4.65 20.46
N SER A 444 18.78 -3.55 20.75
CA SER A 444 18.31 -2.63 19.71
C SER A 444 19.03 -1.28 19.74
N HIS A 445 19.95 -1.09 20.68
CA HIS A 445 20.68 0.16 20.74
C HIS A 445 21.64 0.26 19.57
N PHE A 446 21.86 1.49 19.14
CA PHE A 446 22.89 1.83 18.18
C PHE A 446 23.70 3.00 18.69
N VAL A 447 24.89 3.13 18.12
CA VAL A 447 25.81 4.21 18.42
C VAL A 447 26.35 4.80 17.12
N VAL A 448 26.43 6.12 17.07
CA VAL A 448 27.03 6.87 15.96
C VAL A 448 28.24 7.63 16.50
N TYR A 449 29.42 7.31 15.99
CA TYR A 449 30.66 7.98 16.36
C TYR A 449 30.76 9.33 15.63
N THR A 450 30.91 10.44 16.36
CA THR A 450 31.04 11.80 15.80
C THR A 450 32.50 12.25 15.67
N SER A 451 33.41 11.52 16.31
CA SER A 451 34.87 11.75 16.34
C SER A 451 35.63 10.43 16.17
N ASP A 452 36.85 10.50 15.63
CA ASP A 452 37.75 9.35 15.50
C ASP A 452 38.18 8.84 16.88
N TYR A 453 38.47 7.54 17.00
CA TYR A 453 39.07 6.97 18.19
C TYR A 453 40.23 6.03 17.84
N PRO A 454 41.44 6.58 17.59
CA PRO A 454 42.55 5.84 16.98
C PRO A 454 43.10 4.66 17.79
N VAL A 455 42.76 4.58 19.08
CA VAL A 455 43.32 3.57 20.01
C VAL A 455 42.42 2.36 20.22
N THR A 456 41.29 2.26 19.50
CA THR A 456 40.33 1.16 19.68
C THR A 456 39.69 0.74 18.38
N TYR A 457 39.09 -0.45 18.43
CA TYR A 457 38.24 -1.01 17.39
C TYR A 457 36.81 -1.14 17.91
N GLU A 458 35.84 -1.10 16.99
CA GLU A 458 34.45 -1.44 17.25
C GLU A 458 34.16 -2.83 16.68
N GLU A 459 33.67 -3.73 17.51
CA GLU A 459 33.45 -5.14 17.17
C GLU A 459 32.12 -5.37 16.44
N CYS A 460 31.21 -4.40 16.57
CA CYS A 460 29.81 -4.52 16.16
C CYS A 460 29.40 -3.54 15.04
N PRO A 461 30.23 -3.24 14.02
CA PRO A 461 29.86 -2.26 13.01
C PRO A 461 28.71 -2.78 12.15
N VAL A 462 27.81 -1.88 11.79
CA VAL A 462 26.69 -2.14 10.89
C VAL A 462 26.75 -1.27 9.64
N GLY A 463 27.32 -0.07 9.74
CA GLY A 463 27.31 0.89 8.66
C GLY A 463 28.17 2.11 8.91
N ARG A 464 28.07 3.07 8.01
CA ARG A 464 28.74 4.36 8.10
C ARG A 464 27.80 5.47 7.65
N VAL A 465 27.86 6.61 8.33
CA VAL A 465 27.18 7.83 7.90
C VAL A 465 27.79 8.28 6.57
N ASP A 466 26.95 8.33 5.54
CA ASP A 466 27.28 8.83 4.22
C ASP A 466 27.06 10.35 4.15
N GLN A 467 25.94 10.82 4.70
CA GLN A 467 25.58 12.25 4.75
C GLN A 467 24.94 12.61 6.09
N GLY A 468 25.16 13.85 6.54
CA GLY A 468 24.50 14.40 7.74
C GLY A 468 25.22 14.14 9.07
N LEU A 469 26.51 13.79 9.07
CA LEU A 469 27.27 13.57 10.32
C LEU A 469 27.30 14.81 11.24
N ASP A 470 27.31 16.01 10.66
CA ASP A 470 27.27 17.26 11.42
C ASP A 470 25.99 17.43 12.25
N LEU A 471 24.92 16.73 11.89
CA LEU A 471 23.68 16.71 12.67
C LEU A 471 23.90 16.00 14.01
N PHE A 472 24.56 14.84 14.01
CA PHE A 472 24.94 14.14 15.24
C PHE A 472 25.98 14.92 16.06
N ARG A 473 26.91 15.63 15.41
CA ARG A 473 27.83 16.56 16.11
C ARG A 473 27.08 17.73 16.77
N SER A 474 25.96 18.16 16.19
CA SER A 474 25.10 19.20 16.77
C SER A 474 24.28 18.66 17.92
N VAL A 475 23.72 17.45 17.79
CA VAL A 475 23.07 16.71 18.88
C VAL A 475 24.00 16.57 20.08
N ALA A 476 25.28 16.22 19.84
CA ALA A 476 26.27 16.08 20.91
C ALA A 476 26.49 17.37 21.72
N LYS A 477 26.08 18.53 21.20
CA LYS A 477 26.17 19.84 21.87
C LYS A 477 24.87 20.27 22.55
N VAL A 478 23.76 19.57 22.32
CA VAL A 478 22.48 19.85 23.00
C VAL A 478 22.67 19.65 24.51
N SER A 479 22.05 20.53 25.30
CA SER A 479 22.12 20.54 26.76
C SER A 479 21.63 19.22 27.36
N ASN A 480 20.47 18.77 26.92
CA ASN A 480 19.94 17.44 27.22
C ASN A 480 19.72 16.67 25.91
N VAL A 481 20.55 15.64 25.66
CA VAL A 481 20.48 14.84 24.43
C VAL A 481 19.13 14.14 24.24
N ARG A 482 18.41 13.86 25.33
CA ARG A 482 17.08 13.23 25.29
C ARG A 482 15.99 14.12 24.72
N ASP A 483 16.24 15.42 24.61
CA ASP A 483 15.36 16.36 23.91
C ASP A 483 15.48 16.20 22.38
N ALA A 484 16.52 15.50 21.90
CA ALA A 484 16.65 15.12 20.50
C ALA A 484 16.06 13.73 20.26
N THR A 485 15.27 13.62 19.19
CA THR A 485 14.58 12.38 18.81
C THR A 485 14.82 12.04 17.35
N VAL A 486 14.74 10.75 17.04
CA VAL A 486 14.57 10.26 15.67
C VAL A 486 13.09 10.44 15.32
N SER A 487 12.73 11.55 14.67
CA SER A 487 11.33 11.87 14.34
C SER A 487 10.76 10.95 13.25
N ASP A 488 11.61 10.55 12.31
CA ASP A 488 11.30 9.62 11.23
C ASP A 488 12.55 8.80 10.90
N CYS A 489 12.38 7.63 10.30
CA CYS A 489 13.47 6.80 9.82
C CYS A 489 12.98 5.93 8.68
N GLY A 490 13.87 5.36 7.88
CA GLY A 490 13.44 4.53 6.76
C GLY A 490 14.53 4.23 5.77
N LEU A 491 14.14 4.01 4.51
CA LEU A 491 15.02 3.68 3.40
C LEU A 491 15.26 4.89 2.50
N VAL A 492 16.48 4.94 1.96
CA VAL A 492 16.86 5.86 0.90
C VAL A 492 16.97 5.06 -0.40
N LEU A 493 16.26 5.51 -1.42
CA LEU A 493 16.25 4.91 -2.76
C LEU A 493 16.90 5.91 -3.73
N LEU A 494 17.88 5.43 -4.49
CA LEU A 494 18.47 6.18 -5.60
C LEU A 494 17.56 6.03 -6.81
N VAL A 495 17.31 7.14 -7.51
CA VAL A 495 16.25 7.23 -8.53
C VAL A 495 16.76 7.83 -9.83
#